data_AF-A0A959HMV9-F1
#
_entry.id   AF-A0A959HMV9-F1
#
_cell.length_a   1.000
_cell.length_b   1.000
_cell.length_c   1.000
_cell.angle_alpha   90.00
_cell.angle_beta   90.00
_cell.angle_gamma   90.00
#
_symmetry.space_group_name_H-M   'P 1'
#
loop_
_entity.id
_entity.type
_entity.pdbx_description
1 polymer ?
#
loop_
_entity_poly.entity_id
_entity_poly.type
_entity_poly.pdbx_seq_one_letter_code
_entity_poly.pdbx_strand_id
1 'polypeptide(L)'
;MKKLYPLLIIVCAILMASNIQAQRYLLIEASDDPLNPANIFPVIMGDTTAAGARVDNNTIYQLENGRVYVSTGRIVNKPEWALQVEAVNLDDTDNKAILTRIPNASGDYQDIMYSEGNVTFKNLWIIAGETGPLQQHDWGRVRVLGENSRIIIKDCIIEKDRGGFLQLRADGVKCYVENSIFRNGGNRRILQGNGRGIDARNFYMDTLIMKNTIVHNIQDRFVMVREPSRPLPEPTAARSGQFRPAWPLMYLM
;
A
#
# COMPACT_ATOMS: atom_id res chain seq x y z
N MET A 1 34.59 -48.91 -2.40
CA MET A 1 33.33 -48.18 -2.71
C MET A 1 33.59 -46.68 -2.58
N LYS A 2 33.77 -45.97 -3.70
CA LYS A 2 33.98 -44.52 -3.68
C LYS A 2 32.66 -43.86 -3.27
N LYS A 3 32.69 -43.09 -2.18
CA LYS A 3 31.54 -42.43 -1.58
C LYS A 3 30.89 -41.49 -2.61
N LEU A 4 29.72 -41.87 -3.12
CA LEU A 4 28.89 -41.13 -4.09
C LEU A 4 28.16 -39.91 -3.47
N TYR A 5 28.32 -39.69 -2.16
CA TYR A 5 27.68 -38.61 -1.40
C TYR A 5 27.96 -37.17 -1.88
N PRO A 6 29.15 -36.78 -2.38
CA PRO A 6 29.35 -35.40 -2.83
C PRO A 6 28.57 -35.07 -4.10
N LEU A 7 28.33 -36.06 -4.98
CA LEU A 7 27.54 -35.87 -6.20
C LEU A 7 26.06 -35.62 -5.87
N LEU A 8 25.53 -36.33 -4.87
CA LEU A 8 24.14 -36.19 -4.44
C LEU A 8 23.85 -34.82 -3.81
N ILE A 9 24.80 -34.28 -3.04
CA ILE A 9 24.68 -32.95 -2.41
C ILE A 9 24.68 -31.85 -3.46
N ILE A 10 25.52 -31.96 -4.50
CA ILE A 10 25.59 -30.99 -5.60
C ILE A 10 24.29 -31.02 -6.41
N VAL A 11 23.75 -32.21 -6.72
CA VAL A 11 22.48 -32.34 -7.45
C VAL A 11 21.31 -31.78 -6.63
N CYS A 12 21.25 -32.04 -5.32
CA CYS A 12 20.24 -31.44 -4.44
C CYS A 12 20.37 -29.91 -4.34
N ALA A 13 21.60 -29.37 -4.31
CA ALA A 13 21.81 -27.92 -4.28
C ALA A 13 21.39 -27.23 -5.60
N ILE A 14 21.61 -27.88 -6.74
CA ILE A 14 21.21 -27.37 -8.06
C ILE A 14 19.68 -27.43 -8.23
N LEU A 15 19.02 -28.48 -7.73
CA LEU A 15 17.55 -28.61 -7.75
C LEU A 15 16.83 -27.66 -6.78
N MET A 16 17.52 -27.15 -5.75
CA MET A 16 16.99 -26.10 -4.87
C MET A 16 17.22 -24.67 -5.39
N ALA A 17 18.08 -24.49 -6.40
CA ALA A 17 18.37 -23.18 -6.99
C ALA A 17 17.36 -22.78 -8.09
N SER A 18 16.55 -23.72 -8.59
CA SER A 18 15.53 -23.47 -9.61
C SER A 18 14.29 -22.87 -8.96
N ASN A 19 14.29 -21.55 -8.77
CA ASN A 19 13.17 -20.60 -8.90
C ASN A 19 13.51 -19.24 -8.27
N ILE A 20 14.72 -18.73 -8.47
CA ILE A 20 14.96 -17.29 -8.35
C ILE A 20 14.31 -16.67 -9.59
N GLN A 21 13.00 -16.40 -9.55
CA GLN A 21 12.43 -15.47 -10.50
C GLN A 21 13.07 -14.11 -10.21
N ALA A 22 13.92 -13.66 -11.14
CA ALA A 22 14.46 -12.32 -11.11
C ALA A 22 13.29 -11.33 -11.03
N GLN A 23 13.39 -10.34 -10.14
CA GLN A 23 12.40 -9.29 -10.04
C GLN A 23 12.28 -8.59 -11.40
N ARG A 24 11.09 -8.62 -12.02
CA ARG A 24 10.84 -7.87 -13.25
C ARG A 24 10.60 -6.40 -12.92
N TYR A 25 11.38 -5.52 -13.54
CA TYR A 25 11.16 -4.08 -13.51
C TYR A 25 10.50 -3.64 -14.82
N LEU A 26 9.46 -2.81 -14.70
CA LEU A 26 8.79 -2.19 -15.84
C LEU A 26 8.77 -0.68 -15.64
N LEU A 27 9.58 0.04 -16.41
CA LEU A 27 9.53 1.49 -16.48
C LEU A 27 8.23 1.92 -17.17
N ILE A 28 7.49 2.83 -16.54
CA ILE A 28 6.38 3.55 -17.16
C ILE A 28 6.94 4.90 -17.59
N GLU A 29 7.21 5.06 -18.89
CA GLU A 29 7.74 6.30 -19.45
C GLU A 29 6.81 7.47 -19.13
N ALA A 30 7.38 8.57 -18.62
CA ALA A 30 6.64 9.80 -18.42
C ALA A 30 6.25 10.44 -19.75
N SER A 31 5.17 11.22 -19.72
CA SER A 31 4.86 12.12 -20.82
C SER A 31 5.73 13.38 -20.72
N ASP A 32 6.23 13.85 -21.86
CA ASP A 32 6.87 15.16 -21.97
C ASP A 32 5.86 16.32 -21.99
N ASP A 33 4.57 16.02 -22.16
CA ASP A 33 3.49 17.00 -22.13
C ASP A 33 2.87 17.10 -20.73
N PRO A 34 3.06 18.23 -20.01
CA PRO A 34 2.48 18.42 -18.68
C PRO A 34 0.94 18.42 -18.65
N LEU A 35 0.28 18.69 -19.78
CA LEU A 35 -1.18 18.67 -19.91
C LEU A 35 -1.72 17.27 -20.12
N ASN A 36 -0.87 16.33 -20.56
CA ASN A 36 -1.22 14.94 -20.79
C ASN A 36 -0.23 14.00 -20.08
N PRO A 37 -0.23 13.94 -18.73
CA PRO A 37 0.66 13.07 -17.99
C PRO A 37 0.46 11.59 -18.33
N ALA A 38 1.52 10.78 -18.16
CA ALA A 38 1.45 9.35 -18.41
C ALA A 38 0.45 8.66 -17.45
N ASN A 39 -0.34 7.74 -18.00
CA ASN A 39 -1.38 7.05 -17.26
C ASN A 39 -0.94 5.65 -16.84
N ILE A 40 -0.77 5.43 -15.53
CA ILE A 40 -0.25 4.15 -14.99
C ILE A 40 -1.30 3.03 -15.01
N PHE A 41 -2.59 3.38 -14.99
CA PHE A 41 -3.68 2.40 -14.89
C PHE A 41 -3.69 1.37 -16.02
N PRO A 42 -3.73 1.76 -17.32
CA PRO A 42 -3.76 0.79 -18.41
C PRO A 42 -2.47 -0.04 -18.48
N VAL A 43 -1.33 0.51 -18.06
CA VAL A 43 -0.07 -0.23 -18.03
C VAL A 43 -0.11 -1.32 -16.96
N ILE A 44 -0.43 -0.96 -15.71
CA ILE A 44 -0.44 -1.91 -14.59
C ILE A 44 -1.53 -2.97 -14.78
N MET A 45 -2.75 -2.57 -15.13
CA MET A 45 -3.87 -3.50 -15.27
C MET A 45 -3.79 -4.31 -16.58
N GLY A 46 -3.16 -3.77 -17.62
CA GLY A 46 -2.96 -4.43 -18.91
C GLY A 46 -1.72 -5.34 -18.97
N ASP A 47 -0.86 -5.35 -17.94
CA ASP A 47 0.36 -6.16 -17.86
C ASP A 47 0.06 -7.66 -17.69
N THR A 48 -0.51 -8.22 -18.75
CA THR A 48 -1.05 -9.56 -18.88
C THR A 48 -0.63 -10.17 -20.21
N THR A 49 -0.52 -11.49 -20.25
CA THR A 49 -0.40 -12.28 -21.48
C THR A 49 -1.69 -12.23 -22.29
N ALA A 50 -1.65 -12.66 -23.54
CA ALA A 50 -2.85 -12.77 -24.38
C ALA A 50 -3.95 -13.67 -23.78
N ALA A 51 -3.60 -14.60 -22.89
CA ALA A 51 -4.53 -15.47 -22.17
C ALA A 51 -5.11 -14.81 -20.90
N GLY A 52 -4.74 -13.57 -20.58
CA GLY A 52 -5.21 -12.80 -19.42
C GLY A 52 -4.47 -13.07 -18.10
N ALA A 53 -3.55 -14.04 -18.06
CA ALA A 53 -2.66 -14.23 -16.91
C ALA A 53 -1.65 -13.08 -16.81
N ARG A 54 -1.23 -12.69 -15.60
CA ARG A 54 -0.16 -11.69 -15.40
C ARG A 54 1.12 -12.11 -16.15
N VAL A 55 1.84 -11.13 -16.70
CA VAL A 55 3.17 -11.41 -17.27
C VAL A 55 4.12 -11.88 -16.18
N ASP A 56 4.10 -11.20 -15.02
CA ASP A 56 4.82 -11.59 -13.81
C ASP A 56 4.10 -11.02 -12.57
N ASN A 57 3.86 -11.88 -11.57
CA ASN A 57 3.20 -11.53 -10.31
C ASN A 57 4.05 -10.66 -9.38
N ASN A 58 5.36 -10.58 -9.65
CA ASN A 58 6.34 -9.82 -8.89
C ASN A 58 6.87 -8.60 -9.67
N THR A 59 6.15 -8.11 -10.68
CA THR A 59 6.55 -6.90 -11.41
C THR A 59 6.62 -5.69 -10.47
N ILE A 60 7.70 -4.91 -10.58
CA ILE A 60 7.85 -3.58 -9.99
C ILE A 60 7.67 -2.54 -11.08
N TYR A 61 6.64 -1.70 -10.92
CA TYR A 61 6.39 -0.58 -11.82
C TYR A 61 7.21 0.62 -11.38
N GLN A 62 8.13 1.05 -12.23
CA GLN A 62 9.03 2.16 -11.95
C GLN A 62 8.52 3.44 -12.60
N LEU A 63 8.53 4.52 -11.83
CA LEU A 63 8.16 5.86 -12.25
C LEU A 63 9.40 6.77 -12.18
N GLU A 64 9.65 7.55 -13.22
CA GLU A 64 10.73 8.53 -13.20
C GLU A 64 10.55 9.59 -12.09
N ASN A 65 11.62 9.87 -11.35
CA ASN A 65 11.69 10.90 -10.31
C ASN A 65 11.29 12.29 -10.86
N GLY A 66 10.55 13.07 -10.07
CA GLY A 66 10.10 14.42 -10.43
C GLY A 66 9.04 14.52 -11.53
N ARG A 67 8.64 13.40 -12.14
CA ARG A 67 7.63 13.36 -13.20
C ARG A 67 6.23 13.13 -12.64
N VAL A 68 5.21 13.58 -13.39
CA VAL A 68 3.80 13.48 -13.01
C VAL A 68 3.15 12.32 -13.76
N TYR A 69 2.41 11.52 -13.02
CA TYR A 69 1.63 10.39 -13.48
C TYR A 69 0.19 10.51 -13.01
N VAL A 70 -0.73 9.97 -13.80
CA VAL A 70 -2.15 9.91 -13.46
C VAL A 70 -2.62 8.47 -13.40
N SER A 71 -3.64 8.22 -12.57
CA SER A 71 -4.44 7.00 -12.65
C SER A 71 -5.86 7.37 -13.07
N THR A 72 -6.26 6.97 -14.28
CA THR A 72 -7.64 7.21 -14.78
C THR A 72 -8.61 6.08 -14.42
N GLY A 73 -8.14 5.06 -13.72
CA GLY A 73 -8.92 3.91 -13.28
C GLY A 73 -8.48 3.46 -11.90
N ARG A 74 -9.27 2.57 -11.31
CA ARG A 74 -8.98 1.99 -10.00
C ARG A 74 -8.06 0.78 -10.16
N ILE A 75 -6.84 0.88 -9.64
CA ILE A 75 -5.94 -0.28 -9.60
C ILE A 75 -6.45 -1.27 -8.55
N VAL A 76 -6.63 -2.53 -8.96
CA VAL A 76 -7.07 -3.64 -8.10
C VAL A 76 -6.14 -4.81 -8.31
N ASN A 77 -5.21 -5.03 -7.38
CA ASN A 77 -4.41 -6.25 -7.35
C ASN A 77 -5.11 -7.38 -6.61
N LYS A 78 -4.64 -8.60 -6.84
CA LYS A 78 -5.21 -9.84 -6.27
C LYS A 78 -4.24 -10.47 -5.25
N PRO A 79 -4.71 -11.39 -4.38
CA PRO A 79 -3.83 -12.06 -3.41
C PRO A 79 -2.59 -12.72 -4.05
N GLU A 80 -2.70 -13.16 -5.30
CA GLU A 80 -1.66 -13.87 -6.04
C GLU A 80 -0.57 -12.96 -6.61
N TRP A 81 -0.79 -11.64 -6.66
CA TRP A 81 0.19 -10.68 -7.18
C TRP A 81 0.24 -9.37 -6.41
N ALA A 82 1.45 -8.91 -6.09
CA ALA A 82 1.66 -7.71 -5.30
C ALA A 82 1.64 -6.46 -6.19
N LEU A 83 0.93 -5.42 -5.77
CA LEU A 83 1.07 -4.09 -6.38
C LEU A 83 2.36 -3.44 -5.86
N GLN A 84 3.36 -3.30 -6.72
CA GLN A 84 4.64 -2.69 -6.35
C GLN A 84 4.91 -1.50 -7.27
N VAL A 85 4.92 -0.30 -6.72
CA VAL A 85 5.21 0.93 -7.48
C VAL A 85 6.31 1.70 -6.76
N GLU A 86 7.36 2.06 -7.48
CA GLU A 86 8.47 2.82 -6.92
C GLU A 86 9.04 3.85 -7.89
N ALA A 87 9.74 4.84 -7.37
CA ALA A 87 10.54 5.70 -8.24
C ALA A 87 11.77 4.94 -8.78
N VAL A 88 12.27 5.32 -9.95
CA VAL A 88 13.49 4.74 -10.55
C VAL A 88 14.70 4.90 -9.62
N ASN A 89 14.92 6.11 -9.10
CA ASN A 89 15.97 6.40 -8.13
C ASN A 89 15.35 6.50 -6.73
N LEU A 90 15.62 5.51 -5.88
CA LEU A 90 15.12 5.47 -4.50
C LEU A 90 15.88 6.40 -3.55
N ASP A 91 17.10 6.80 -3.91
CA ASP A 91 17.94 7.67 -3.07
C ASP A 91 17.61 9.16 -3.31
N ASP A 92 17.05 9.51 -4.47
CA ASP A 92 16.53 10.86 -4.76
C ASP A 92 15.15 11.06 -4.11
N THR A 93 15.16 11.33 -2.80
CA THR A 93 13.95 11.51 -2.00
C THR A 93 13.36 12.93 -2.07
N ASP A 94 14.08 13.88 -2.69
CA ASP A 94 13.62 15.25 -2.89
C ASP A 94 12.74 15.37 -4.14
N ASN A 95 13.03 14.61 -5.20
CA ASN A 95 12.26 14.61 -6.45
C ASN A 95 11.42 13.34 -6.60
N LYS A 96 10.42 13.16 -5.73
CA LYS A 96 9.53 11.98 -5.78
C LYS A 96 8.74 11.94 -7.08
N ALA A 97 8.47 10.74 -7.60
CA ALA A 97 7.48 10.58 -8.68
C ALA A 97 6.08 10.94 -8.16
N ILE A 98 5.35 11.78 -8.88
CA ILE A 98 4.05 12.31 -8.44
C ILE A 98 2.95 11.47 -9.07
N LEU A 99 2.10 10.85 -8.24
CA LEU A 99 0.91 10.12 -8.67
C LEU A 99 -0.35 10.87 -8.25
N THR A 100 -1.17 11.23 -9.21
CA THR A 100 -2.45 11.91 -8.99
C THR A 100 -3.56 11.32 -9.86
N ARG A 101 -4.68 12.00 -9.92
CA ARG A 101 -5.88 11.60 -10.66
C ARG A 101 -6.38 12.76 -11.51
N ILE A 102 -7.05 12.42 -12.59
CA ILE A 102 -7.77 13.35 -13.44
C ILE A 102 -9.23 12.88 -13.56
N PRO A 103 -10.19 13.80 -13.75
CA PRO A 103 -11.59 13.43 -13.90
C PRO A 103 -11.76 12.66 -15.23
N ASN A 104 -12.66 11.68 -15.23
CA ASN A 104 -13.09 11.04 -16.47
C ASN A 104 -14.06 11.96 -17.25
N ALA A 105 -14.57 11.48 -18.39
CA ALA A 105 -15.52 12.23 -19.21
C ALA A 105 -16.81 12.66 -18.47
N SER A 106 -17.19 11.96 -17.40
CA SER A 106 -18.34 12.28 -16.54
C SER A 106 -17.99 13.25 -15.40
N GLY A 107 -16.73 13.66 -15.28
CA GLY A 107 -16.25 14.52 -14.18
C GLY A 107 -15.81 13.75 -12.93
N ASP A 108 -15.86 12.42 -12.93
CA ASP A 108 -15.54 11.60 -11.75
C ASP A 108 -14.04 11.29 -11.66
N TYR A 109 -13.49 11.45 -10.45
CA TYR A 109 -12.13 11.04 -10.14
C TYR A 109 -12.12 9.61 -9.58
N GLN A 110 -11.39 8.71 -10.24
CA GLN A 110 -11.32 7.30 -9.83
C GLN A 110 -10.53 7.11 -8.53
N ASP A 111 -10.58 5.94 -7.90
CA ASP A 111 -9.69 5.66 -6.76
C ASP A 111 -8.27 5.38 -7.25
N ILE A 112 -7.25 5.69 -6.44
CA ILE A 112 -5.86 5.31 -6.75
C ILE A 112 -5.73 3.78 -6.70
N MET A 113 -6.21 3.17 -5.61
CA MET A 113 -6.19 1.70 -5.47
C MET A 113 -7.25 1.19 -4.51
N TYR A 114 -7.82 0.01 -4.82
CA TYR A 114 -8.48 -0.91 -3.89
C TYR A 114 -7.71 -2.23 -3.92
N SER A 115 -6.75 -2.43 -3.01
CA SER A 115 -5.90 -3.61 -3.05
C SER A 115 -6.58 -4.83 -2.44
N GLU A 116 -6.62 -5.96 -3.15
CA GLU A 116 -7.03 -7.26 -2.57
C GLU A 116 -5.83 -8.12 -2.16
N GLY A 117 -4.60 -7.66 -2.43
CA GLY A 117 -3.37 -8.31 -2.00
C GLY A 117 -2.35 -7.32 -1.44
N ASN A 118 -1.08 -7.75 -1.40
CA ASN A 118 0.03 -6.96 -0.89
C ASN A 118 0.28 -5.69 -1.71
N VAL A 119 0.75 -4.63 -1.04
CA VAL A 119 1.09 -3.35 -1.68
C VAL A 119 2.42 -2.84 -1.16
N THR A 120 3.27 -2.38 -2.07
CA THR A 120 4.50 -1.66 -1.77
C THR A 120 4.57 -0.39 -2.58
N PHE A 121 4.65 0.76 -1.90
CA PHE A 121 4.94 2.06 -2.49
C PHE A 121 6.25 2.61 -1.94
N LYS A 122 7.16 3.01 -2.83
CA LYS A 122 8.44 3.61 -2.44
C LYS A 122 8.76 4.89 -3.21
N ASN A 123 9.18 5.92 -2.49
CA ASN A 123 9.63 7.19 -3.05
C ASN A 123 8.60 7.88 -3.98
N LEU A 124 7.32 7.83 -3.59
CA LEU A 124 6.21 8.43 -4.35
C LEU A 124 5.58 9.61 -3.61
N TRP A 125 5.08 10.59 -4.35
CA TRP A 125 4.15 11.60 -3.84
C TRP A 125 2.75 11.34 -4.41
N ILE A 126 1.87 10.78 -3.59
CA ILE A 126 0.50 10.41 -3.93
C ILE A 126 -0.47 11.50 -3.49
N ILE A 127 -1.11 12.14 -4.46
CA ILE A 127 -2.19 13.11 -4.25
C ILE A 127 -3.52 12.38 -4.41
N ALA A 128 -4.06 11.89 -3.29
CA ALA A 128 -5.09 10.86 -3.32
C ALA A 128 -6.50 11.40 -3.59
N GLY A 129 -6.88 12.55 -3.03
CA GLY A 129 -8.25 13.04 -3.05
C GLY A 129 -8.42 14.45 -3.62
N GLU A 130 -7.44 14.99 -4.33
CA GLU A 130 -7.58 16.27 -5.03
C GLU A 130 -8.67 16.16 -6.12
N THR A 131 -9.51 17.19 -6.23
CA THR A 131 -10.63 17.29 -7.19
C THR A 131 -10.72 18.67 -7.84
N GLY A 132 -9.73 19.54 -7.61
CA GLY A 132 -9.63 20.86 -8.20
C GLY A 132 -9.45 21.98 -7.17
N PRO A 133 -9.01 23.16 -7.62
CA PRO A 133 -8.77 24.30 -6.74
C PRO A 133 -10.04 24.64 -5.96
N LEU A 134 -9.89 24.80 -4.64
CA LEU A 134 -10.99 25.08 -3.71
C LEU A 134 -12.10 24.03 -3.73
N GLN A 135 -11.89 22.86 -4.31
CA GLN A 135 -12.84 21.76 -4.19
C GLN A 135 -12.60 20.98 -2.91
N GLN A 136 -13.65 20.28 -2.49
CA GLN A 136 -13.56 19.42 -1.33
C GLN A 136 -12.86 18.12 -1.71
N HIS A 137 -11.89 17.72 -0.88
CA HIS A 137 -11.18 16.46 -1.07
C HIS A 137 -12.14 15.28 -1.09
N ASP A 138 -11.80 14.36 -1.97
CA ASP A 138 -12.45 13.11 -2.18
C ASP A 138 -12.21 12.15 -1.01
N TRP A 139 -13.15 11.25 -0.77
CA TRP A 139 -13.11 10.38 0.40
C TRP A 139 -12.54 9.00 0.10
N GLY A 140 -11.40 8.70 0.70
CA GLY A 140 -10.95 7.34 0.86
C GLY A 140 -10.53 6.69 -0.45
N ARG A 141 -9.58 7.30 -1.15
CA ARG A 141 -9.14 6.92 -2.50
C ARG A 141 -8.01 5.90 -2.53
N VAL A 142 -7.50 5.56 -1.36
CA VAL A 142 -6.50 4.51 -1.14
C VAL A 142 -7.06 3.52 -0.12
N ARG A 143 -7.45 2.32 -0.57
CA ARG A 143 -8.06 1.30 0.29
C ARG A 143 -7.39 -0.05 0.16
N VAL A 144 -7.39 -0.76 1.28
CA VAL A 144 -6.91 -2.15 1.39
C VAL A 144 -8.11 -3.00 1.73
N LEU A 145 -8.51 -3.88 0.81
CA LEU A 145 -9.67 -4.77 0.91
C LEU A 145 -9.26 -6.24 1.09
N GLY A 146 -7.99 -6.57 0.90
CA GLY A 146 -7.45 -7.92 1.05
C GLY A 146 -7.16 -8.27 2.50
N GLU A 147 -7.73 -9.38 2.98
CA GLU A 147 -7.38 -9.93 4.29
C GLU A 147 -5.91 -10.36 4.33
N ASN A 148 -5.30 -10.30 5.52
CA ASN A 148 -3.91 -10.70 5.77
C ASN A 148 -2.86 -10.00 4.87
N SER A 149 -3.24 -8.91 4.20
CA SER A 149 -2.36 -8.20 3.27
C SER A 149 -1.26 -7.44 4.01
N ARG A 150 -0.08 -7.39 3.40
CA ARG A 150 1.06 -6.58 3.83
C ARG A 150 1.15 -5.30 3.00
N ILE A 151 1.16 -4.18 3.69
CA ILE A 151 1.21 -2.83 3.11
C ILE A 151 2.50 -2.16 3.55
N ILE A 152 3.34 -1.78 2.59
CA ILE A 152 4.63 -1.13 2.82
C ILE A 152 4.61 0.23 2.12
N ILE A 153 4.77 1.29 2.91
CA ILE A 153 4.86 2.67 2.43
C ILE A 153 6.19 3.23 2.92
N LYS A 154 7.10 3.54 2.01
CA LYS A 154 8.46 3.96 2.38
C LYS A 154 8.91 5.17 1.59
N ASP A 155 9.45 6.18 2.27
CA ASP A 155 9.91 7.43 1.66
C ASP A 155 8.81 8.13 0.83
N CYS A 156 7.53 7.99 1.21
CA CYS A 156 6.40 8.51 0.42
C CYS A 156 5.79 9.77 1.03
N ILE A 157 5.13 10.58 0.21
CA ILE A 157 4.17 11.60 0.63
C ILE A 157 2.78 11.10 0.23
N ILE A 158 1.84 11.03 1.16
CA ILE A 158 0.42 10.77 0.85
C ILE A 158 -0.38 11.96 1.35
N GLU A 159 -1.18 12.57 0.47
CA GLU A 159 -1.93 13.75 0.85
C GLU A 159 -3.33 13.88 0.25
N LYS A 160 -4.08 14.82 0.85
CA LYS A 160 -5.37 15.30 0.37
C LYS A 160 -6.47 14.24 0.30
N ASP A 161 -6.52 13.29 1.24
CA ASP A 161 -7.68 12.41 1.41
C ASP A 161 -8.64 12.93 2.49
N ARG A 162 -9.96 12.98 2.22
CA ARG A 162 -10.97 13.40 3.20
C ARG A 162 -11.27 12.32 4.24
N GLY A 163 -11.21 11.05 3.86
CA GLY A 163 -11.49 9.92 4.73
C GLY A 163 -10.31 9.59 5.62
N GLY A 164 -9.40 8.78 5.08
CA GLY A 164 -8.15 8.40 5.72
C GLY A 164 -7.10 8.11 4.65
N PHE A 165 -5.84 8.50 4.89
CA PHE A 165 -4.76 8.32 3.90
C PHE A 165 -4.56 6.86 3.51
N LEU A 166 -4.69 5.94 4.47
CA LEU A 166 -4.75 4.51 4.23
C LEU A 166 -5.97 3.94 4.95
N GLN A 167 -6.98 3.51 4.19
CA GLN A 167 -8.13 2.81 4.76
C GLN A 167 -7.93 1.30 4.70
N LEU A 168 -7.73 0.70 5.86
CA LEU A 168 -7.62 -0.74 6.05
C LEU A 168 -9.03 -1.29 6.25
N ARG A 169 -9.59 -1.88 5.20
CA ARG A 169 -10.96 -2.37 5.12
C ARG A 169 -11.00 -3.91 5.03
N ALA A 170 -10.09 -4.56 5.73
CA ALA A 170 -9.96 -6.01 5.81
C ALA A 170 -9.25 -6.43 7.10
N ASP A 171 -9.50 -7.66 7.54
CA ASP A 171 -8.91 -8.21 8.77
C ASP A 171 -7.48 -8.73 8.54
N GLY A 172 -6.66 -8.69 9.59
CA GLY A 172 -5.30 -9.26 9.59
C GLY A 172 -4.26 -8.42 8.83
N VAL A 173 -4.60 -7.20 8.43
CA VAL A 173 -3.70 -6.34 7.65
C VAL A 173 -2.49 -5.90 8.48
N LYS A 174 -1.31 -5.98 7.86
CA LYS A 174 -0.03 -5.51 8.42
C LYS A 174 0.45 -4.29 7.66
N CYS A 175 0.53 -3.15 8.35
CA CYS A 175 0.90 -1.87 7.76
C CYS A 175 2.25 -1.36 8.29
N TYR A 176 3.17 -1.08 7.39
CA TYR A 176 4.51 -0.57 7.67
C TYR A 176 4.69 0.76 6.95
N VAL A 177 4.93 1.83 7.70
CA VAL A 177 5.17 3.17 7.17
C VAL A 177 6.52 3.68 7.66
N GLU A 178 7.42 4.01 6.76
CA GLU A 178 8.77 4.45 7.09
C GLU A 178 9.14 5.71 6.32
N ASN A 179 9.80 6.68 6.99
CA ASN A 179 10.34 7.90 6.38
C ASN A 179 9.32 8.67 5.52
N SER A 180 8.04 8.63 5.88
CA SER A 180 6.96 9.13 5.03
C SER A 180 6.28 10.38 5.61
N ILE A 181 5.53 11.10 4.77
CA ILE A 181 4.77 12.28 5.18
C ILE A 181 3.31 12.06 4.82
N PHE A 182 2.45 12.12 5.82
CA PHE A 182 1.00 12.10 5.68
C PHE A 182 0.46 13.49 5.97
N ARG A 183 -0.10 14.16 4.96
CA ARG A 183 -0.48 15.56 5.13
C ARG A 183 -1.78 15.93 4.48
N ASN A 184 -2.31 17.04 4.94
CA ASN A 184 -3.36 17.74 4.24
C ASN A 184 -4.72 16.99 4.14
N GLY A 185 -5.05 16.18 5.15
CA GLY A 185 -6.24 15.33 5.17
C GLY A 185 -7.49 16.01 5.77
N GLY A 186 -8.67 15.51 5.41
CA GLY A 186 -9.96 15.95 5.95
C GLY A 186 -10.64 17.11 5.19
N ASN A 187 -11.89 17.39 5.58
CA ASN A 187 -12.67 18.55 5.16
C ASN A 187 -12.39 19.80 6.02
N ARG A 188 -11.42 20.60 5.57
CA ARG A 188 -10.95 21.81 6.25
C ARG A 188 -11.99 22.92 6.44
N ARG A 189 -13.17 22.79 5.84
CA ARG A 189 -14.25 23.77 5.95
C ARG A 189 -15.12 23.56 7.20
N ILE A 190 -14.99 22.43 7.89
CA ILE A 190 -15.82 22.10 9.04
C ILE A 190 -14.99 21.56 10.21
N LEU A 191 -15.48 21.77 11.42
CA LEU A 191 -14.96 21.12 12.63
C LEU A 191 -15.22 19.61 12.53
N GLN A 192 -14.22 18.78 12.89
CA GLN A 192 -14.27 17.31 12.76
C GLN A 192 -14.56 16.82 11.33
N GLY A 193 -13.96 17.44 10.32
CA GLY A 193 -14.17 17.13 8.90
C GLY A 193 -13.62 15.78 8.41
N ASN A 194 -13.47 14.77 9.27
CA ASN A 194 -12.75 13.52 9.03
C ASN A 194 -11.23 13.78 8.83
N GLY A 195 -10.55 13.01 7.99
CA GLY A 195 -9.11 13.16 7.75
C GLY A 195 -8.27 12.40 8.77
N ARG A 196 -8.31 11.07 8.66
CA ARG A 196 -7.51 10.14 9.47
C ARG A 196 -6.18 9.83 8.80
N GLY A 197 -5.19 9.41 9.58
CA GLY A 197 -3.97 8.82 9.04
C GLY A 197 -4.22 7.39 8.55
N ILE A 198 -4.26 6.48 9.52
CA ILE A 198 -4.59 5.06 9.32
C ILE A 198 -6.02 4.82 9.80
N ASP A 199 -6.86 4.29 8.92
CA ASP A 199 -8.28 4.05 9.20
C ASP A 199 -8.61 2.56 9.05
N ALA A 200 -8.57 1.84 10.17
CA ALA A 200 -8.94 0.44 10.27
C ALA A 200 -10.32 0.27 10.90
N ARG A 201 -11.23 1.26 10.76
CA ARG A 201 -12.53 1.19 11.43
C ARG A 201 -13.31 -0.05 10.98
N ASN A 202 -13.77 -0.81 11.97
CA ASN A 202 -14.54 -2.06 11.87
C ASN A 202 -13.74 -3.32 11.52
N PHE A 203 -12.41 -3.23 11.41
CA PHE A 203 -11.54 -4.35 11.04
C PHE A 203 -10.43 -4.57 12.06
N TYR A 204 -10.03 -5.83 12.21
CA TYR A 204 -8.87 -6.21 13.01
C TYR A 204 -7.58 -5.89 12.25
N MET A 205 -6.80 -4.94 12.75
CA MET A 205 -5.46 -4.65 12.26
C MET A 205 -4.44 -5.46 13.06
N ASP A 206 -3.66 -6.31 12.38
CA ASP A 206 -2.67 -7.18 13.02
C ASP A 206 -1.43 -6.39 13.46
N THR A 207 -0.87 -5.58 12.56
CA THR A 207 0.36 -4.83 12.81
C THR A 207 0.25 -3.43 12.25
N LEU A 208 0.66 -2.43 13.04
CA LEU A 208 1.00 -1.10 12.55
C LEU A 208 2.39 -0.72 13.08
N ILE A 209 3.35 -0.51 12.17
CA ILE A 209 4.68 0.01 12.49
C ILE A 209 4.88 1.29 11.71
N MET A 210 5.15 2.39 12.42
CA MET A 210 5.41 3.69 11.80
C MET A 210 6.71 4.27 12.37
N LYS A 211 7.71 4.49 11.51
CA LYS A 211 9.02 5.02 11.89
C LYS A 211 9.34 6.26 11.06
N ASN A 212 9.96 7.25 11.70
CA ASN A 212 10.43 8.48 11.04
C ASN A 212 9.36 9.14 10.14
N THR A 213 8.10 9.10 10.57
CA THR A 213 6.96 9.53 9.76
C THR A 213 6.39 10.83 10.32
N ILE A 214 6.19 11.82 9.45
CA ILE A 214 5.59 13.11 9.81
C ILE A 214 4.12 13.07 9.45
N VAL A 215 3.26 13.41 10.40
CA VAL A 215 1.83 13.59 10.15
C VAL A 215 1.41 14.98 10.57
N HIS A 216 0.91 15.77 9.62
CA HIS A 216 0.55 17.16 9.90
C HIS A 216 -0.63 17.63 9.05
N ASN A 217 -1.32 18.66 9.54
CA ASN A 217 -2.48 19.24 8.87
C ASN A 217 -3.56 18.17 8.54
N ILE A 218 -3.88 17.34 9.53
CA ILE A 218 -5.04 16.45 9.54
C ILE A 218 -6.08 16.99 10.52
N GLN A 219 -7.36 16.65 10.31
CA GLN A 219 -8.46 17.25 11.08
C GLN A 219 -9.05 16.36 12.18
N ASP A 220 -8.85 15.05 12.10
CA ASP A 220 -9.36 14.09 13.08
C ASP A 220 -8.15 13.35 13.68
N ARG A 221 -8.38 12.17 14.24
CA ARG A 221 -7.35 11.30 14.81
C ARG A 221 -6.38 10.74 13.76
N PHE A 222 -5.15 10.52 14.18
CA PHE A 222 -4.13 9.89 13.37
C PHE A 222 -4.43 8.40 13.11
N VAL A 223 -4.78 7.63 14.14
CA VAL A 223 -5.13 6.20 14.00
C VAL A 223 -6.58 6.01 14.45
N MET A 224 -7.37 5.33 13.63
CA MET A 224 -8.73 4.93 13.96
C MET A 224 -8.85 3.42 13.95
N VAL A 225 -9.05 2.86 15.14
CA VAL A 225 -9.43 1.47 15.35
C VAL A 225 -10.75 1.49 16.12
N ARG A 226 -11.68 0.63 15.74
CA ARG A 226 -12.88 0.33 16.54
C ARG A 226 -12.90 -1.16 16.82
N GLU A 227 -13.60 -1.59 17.86
CA GLU A 227 -13.83 -3.01 18.12
C GLU A 227 -14.25 -3.70 16.82
N PRO A 228 -13.61 -4.82 16.45
CA PRO A 228 -13.95 -5.53 15.23
C PRO A 228 -15.41 -5.97 15.30
N SER A 229 -16.09 -5.90 14.16
CA SER A 229 -17.50 -6.34 14.04
C SER A 229 -17.70 -7.83 14.25
N ARG A 230 -16.60 -8.60 14.34
CA ARG A 230 -16.56 -10.03 14.58
C ARG A 230 -15.71 -10.29 15.83
N PRO A 231 -16.05 -11.31 16.64
CA PRO A 231 -15.16 -11.77 17.70
C PRO A 231 -13.78 -12.04 17.10
N LEU A 232 -12.71 -11.70 17.83
CA LEU A 232 -11.37 -12.12 17.44
C LEU A 232 -11.40 -13.64 17.21
N PRO A 233 -10.77 -14.15 16.13
CA PRO A 233 -10.64 -15.59 15.98
C PRO A 233 -10.08 -16.14 17.28
N GLU A 234 -10.78 -17.11 17.88
CA GLU A 234 -10.30 -17.70 19.12
C GLU A 234 -8.85 -18.10 18.93
N PRO A 235 -7.96 -17.82 19.90
CA PRO A 235 -6.59 -18.27 19.83
C PRO A 235 -6.65 -19.76 19.57
N THR A 236 -6.33 -20.18 18.33
CA THR A 236 -6.25 -21.59 17.98
C THR A 236 -5.37 -22.21 19.03
N ALA A 237 -5.95 -23.10 19.84
CA ALA A 237 -5.30 -23.66 21.01
C ALA A 237 -3.90 -24.13 20.62
N ALA A 238 -2.91 -23.26 20.87
CA ALA A 238 -1.52 -23.65 20.83
C ALA A 238 -1.45 -24.72 21.90
N ARG A 239 -1.20 -25.95 21.42
CA ARG A 239 -1.11 -27.18 22.21
C ARG A 239 -0.59 -26.87 23.61
N SER A 240 -1.45 -27.12 24.60
CA SER A 240 -1.15 -27.35 26.02
C SER A 240 0.33 -27.20 26.39
N GLY A 241 0.70 -25.99 26.81
CA GLY A 241 2.01 -25.69 27.35
C GLY A 241 1.92 -24.40 28.15
N GLN A 242 1.39 -24.54 29.37
CA GLN A 242 1.27 -23.53 30.43
C GLN A 242 2.07 -22.23 30.21
N PHE A 243 1.36 -21.15 29.87
CA PHE A 243 1.79 -19.80 30.23
C PHE A 243 0.61 -19.12 30.94
N ARG A 244 0.67 -19.08 32.27
CA ARG A 244 -0.18 -18.19 33.07
C ARG A 244 0.52 -16.82 33.10
N PRO A 245 -0.05 -15.75 32.56
CA PRO A 245 0.48 -14.43 32.82
C PRO A 245 0.02 -14.01 34.22
N ALA A 246 0.97 -13.90 35.15
CA ALA A 246 0.76 -13.23 36.43
C ALA A 246 0.78 -11.72 36.19
N TRP A 247 -0.39 -11.11 36.07
CA TRP A 247 -0.56 -9.67 36.26
C TRP A 247 -1.20 -9.44 37.63
N PRO A 248 -0.54 -8.77 38.58
CA PRO A 248 -1.26 -8.20 39.69
C PRO A 248 -1.98 -6.94 39.21
N LEU A 249 -3.29 -6.88 39.50
CA LEU A 249 -4.07 -5.64 39.50
C LEU A 249 -3.31 -4.60 40.33
N MET A 250 -3.04 -3.44 39.74
CA MET A 250 -2.75 -2.24 40.53
C MET A 250 -3.92 -1.29 40.38
N TYR A 251 -4.67 -1.20 41.47
CA TYR A 251 -5.78 -0.27 41.69
C TYR A 251 -5.29 1.17 41.68
N LEU A 252 -6.19 2.06 41.27
CA LEU A 252 -6.10 3.51 41.44
C LEU A 252 -5.76 3.91 42.89
N MET A 253 -4.85 4.89 43.02
CA MET A 253 -5.06 6.09 43.84
C MET A 253 -4.75 7.31 42.98
#